data_AF-A0A966FPJ4-F1
#
_entry.id   AF-A0A966FPJ4-F1
#
_cell.length_a   1.000
_cell.length_b   1.000
_cell.length_c   1.000
_cell.angle_alpha   90.00
_cell.angle_beta   90.00
_cell.angle_gamma   90.00
#
_symmetry.space_group_name_H-M   'P 1'
#
loop_
_entity.id
_entity.type
_entity.pdbx_description
1 polymer ?
#
loop_
_entity_poly.entity_id
_entity_poly.type
_entity_poly.pdbx_seq_one_letter_code
_entity_poly.pdbx_strand_id
1 'polypeptide(L)' 'MPDIFTIKASDLVLKVSENINPEKFNISKYEAFLDALCGPREFQKESIRVVLRYLLGGRYRNLKDLAEENYEDN' A
#
# COMPACT_ATOMS: atom_id res chain seq x y z
N MET A 1 -16.03 -0.24 34.06
CA MET A 1 -16.47 0.24 32.73
C MET A 1 -15.82 -0.68 31.73
N PRO A 2 -16.54 -1.35 30.83
CA PRO A 2 -15.87 -2.19 29.82
C PRO A 2 -15.04 -1.28 28.92
N ASP A 3 -13.81 -1.68 28.62
CA ASP A 3 -12.97 -1.01 27.63
C ASP A 3 -13.69 -1.06 26.27
N ILE A 4 -14.03 0.10 25.74
CA ILE A 4 -14.67 0.21 24.43
C ILE A 4 -13.57 0.08 23.39
N PHE A 5 -13.42 -1.13 22.84
CA PHE A 5 -12.49 -1.38 21.75
C PHE A 5 -13.02 -0.73 20.47
N THR A 6 -12.36 0.35 20.02
CA THR A 6 -12.74 1.05 18.79
C THR A 6 -11.91 0.51 17.64
N ILE A 7 -12.53 -0.25 16.75
CA ILE A 7 -11.90 -0.76 15.52
C ILE A 7 -12.18 0.24 14.41
N LYS A 8 -11.13 0.80 13.79
CA LYS A 8 -11.27 1.62 12.59
C LYS A 8 -11.26 0.72 11.37
N ALA A 9 -11.93 1.15 10.30
CA ALA A 9 -11.89 0.42 9.03
C ALA A 9 -10.46 0.23 8.51
N SER A 10 -9.56 1.19 8.79
CA SER A 10 -8.13 1.12 8.48
C SER A 10 -7.40 -0.04 9.15
N ASP A 11 -7.91 -0.51 10.30
CA ASP A 11 -7.31 -1.60 11.07
C ASP A 11 -7.67 -2.97 10.45
N LEU A 12 -8.61 -3.00 9.51
CA LEU A 12 -9.09 -4.19 8.81
C LEU A 12 -8.53 -4.31 7.39
N VAL A 13 -7.57 -3.46 7.01
CA VAL A 13 -6.96 -3.43 5.67
C VAL A 13 -5.49 -3.84 5.77
N LEU A 14 -5.06 -4.70 4.84
CA LEU A 14 -3.66 -5.07 4.73
C LEU A 14 -2.81 -3.89 4.26
N LYS A 15 -1.76 -3.56 5.02
CA LYS A 15 -0.80 -2.51 4.72
C LYS A 15 0.31 -3.07 3.83
N VAL A 16 0.47 -2.47 2.66
CA VAL A 16 1.56 -2.79 1.72
C VAL A 16 2.80 -2.00 2.12
N SER A 17 3.94 -2.68 2.28
CA SER A 17 5.20 -2.04 2.66
C SER A 17 5.66 -1.02 1.62
N GLU A 18 6.18 0.11 2.10
CA GLU A 18 6.83 1.12 1.27
C GLU A 18 8.28 0.77 0.93
N ASN A 19 8.86 -0.21 1.66
CA ASN A 19 10.24 -0.66 1.49
C ASN A 19 10.36 -1.62 0.29
N ILE A 20 10.38 -1.02 -0.90
CA ILE A 20 10.53 -1.70 -2.19
C ILE A 20 11.92 -1.43 -2.76
N ASN A 21 12.52 -2.46 -3.35
CA ASN A 21 13.80 -2.31 -4.04
C ASN A 21 13.63 -1.41 -5.29
N PRO A 22 14.25 -0.21 -5.35
CA PRO A 22 14.10 0.74 -6.46
C PRO A 22 14.63 0.19 -7.79
N GLU A 23 15.61 -0.72 -7.75
CA GLU A 23 16.15 -1.41 -8.93
C GLU A 23 15.11 -2.33 -9.57
N LYS A 24 14.17 -2.86 -8.78
CA LYS A 24 13.04 -3.67 -9.28
C LYS A 24 11.87 -2.79 -9.71
N PHE A 25 11.52 -1.80 -8.89
CA PHE A 25 10.40 -0.90 -9.16
C PHE A 25 10.70 0.51 -8.67
N ASN A 26 10.85 1.43 -9.61
CA ASN A 26 11.04 2.85 -9.33
C ASN A 26 9.76 3.62 -9.65
N ILE A 27 9.03 4.02 -8.60
CA ILE A 27 7.75 4.71 -8.71
C ILE A 27 7.87 6.12 -9.31
N SER A 28 9.04 6.77 -9.19
CA SER A 28 9.23 8.14 -9.69
C SER A 28 9.02 8.27 -11.20
N LYS A 29 9.20 7.16 -11.93
CA LYS A 29 8.93 7.06 -13.38
C LYS A 29 7.44 7.26 -13.72
N TYR A 30 6.54 7.08 -12.76
CA TYR A 30 5.09 7.13 -12.95
C TYR A 30 4.46 8.41 -12.40
N GLU A 31 5.17 9.20 -11.58
CA GLU A 31 4.60 10.36 -10.88
C GLU A 31 3.95 11.38 -11.82
N ALA A 32 4.61 11.73 -12.93
CA ALA A 32 4.03 12.65 -13.92
C ALA A 32 2.72 12.11 -14.53
N PHE A 33 2.60 10.79 -14.70
CA PHE A 33 1.36 10.16 -15.18
C PHE A 33 0.28 10.17 -14.10
N LEU A 34 0.65 9.91 -12.84
CA LEU A 34 -0.29 9.98 -11.70
C LEU A 34 -0.81 11.41 -11.51
N ASP A 35 0.05 12.42 -11.67
CA ASP A 35 -0.34 13.83 -11.62
C ASP A 35 -1.32 14.18 -12.73
N ALA A 36 -1.03 13.77 -13.98
CA ALA A 36 -1.93 14.01 -15.10
C ALA A 36 -3.27 13.25 -14.96
N LEU A 37 -3.25 12.01 -14.46
CA LEU A 37 -4.43 11.15 -14.34
C LEU A 37 -5.34 11.57 -13.18
N CYS A 38 -4.77 11.88 -12.02
CA CYS A 38 -5.51 12.13 -10.80
C CYS A 38 -5.72 13.63 -10.53
N GLY A 39 -4.92 14.51 -11.13
CA GLY A 39 -4.95 15.94 -10.89
C GLY A 39 -4.75 16.25 -9.40
N PRO A 40 -5.70 16.94 -8.73
CA PRO A 40 -5.59 17.29 -7.31
C PRO A 40 -6.01 16.18 -6.34
N ARG A 41 -6.45 15.00 -6.84
CA ARG A 41 -6.96 13.91 -5.99
C ARG A 41 -5.83 13.08 -5.41
N GLU A 42 -5.17 13.59 -4.37
CA GLU A 42 -4.02 12.92 -3.73
C GLU A 42 -4.36 11.51 -3.21
N PHE A 43 -5.54 11.31 -2.61
CA PHE A 43 -5.96 9.99 -2.14
C PHE A 43 -5.96 8.92 -3.26
N GLN A 44 -6.26 9.34 -4.50
CA GLN A 44 -6.27 8.45 -5.66
C GLN A 44 -4.85 8.11 -6.07
N LYS A 45 -3.93 9.09 -6.04
CA LYS A 45 -2.51 8.85 -6.29
C LYS A 45 -1.94 7.88 -5.28
N GLU A 46 -2.19 8.11 -3.98
CA GLU A 46 -1.72 7.21 -2.92
C GLU A 46 -2.26 5.79 -3.09
N SER A 47 -3.55 5.65 -3.41
CA SER A 47 -4.15 4.34 -3.67
C SER A 47 -3.47 3.61 -4.83
N ILE A 48 -3.18 4.32 -5.92
CA ILE A 48 -2.46 3.74 -7.07
C ILE A 48 -1.04 3.37 -6.67
N ARG A 49 -0.31 4.23 -5.94
CA ARG A 49 1.05 3.93 -5.47
C ARG A 49 1.09 2.65 -4.64
N VAL A 50 0.15 2.48 -3.72
CA VAL A 50 0.00 1.26 -2.91
C VAL A 50 -0.20 0.02 -3.79
N VAL A 51 -1.12 0.10 -4.77
CA VAL A 51 -1.39 -1.01 -5.68
C VAL A 51 -0.17 -1.33 -6.56
N LEU A 52 0.54 -0.33 -7.08
CA LEU A 52 1.74 -0.55 -7.88
C LEU A 52 2.87 -1.17 -7.07
N ARG A 53 3.07 -0.75 -5.81
CA ARG A 53 4.03 -1.39 -4.91
C ARG A 53 3.71 -2.86 -4.69
N TYR A 54 2.45 -3.21 -4.48
CA TYR A 54 2.02 -4.59 -4.31
C TYR A 54 2.25 -5.44 -5.58
N LEU A 55 1.79 -4.96 -6.74
CA LEU A 55 1.82 -5.73 -7.98
C LEU A 55 3.21 -5.78 -8.63
N LEU A 56 3.96 -4.67 -8.61
CA LEU A 56 5.20 -4.52 -9.37
C LEU A 56 6.45 -4.50 -8.47
N GLY A 57 6.31 -4.27 -7.17
CA GLY A 57 7.45 -4.20 -6.24
C GLY A 57 8.14 -5.55 -6.01
N GLY A 58 7.48 -6.66 -6.34
CA GLY A 58 8.05 -8.01 -6.27
C GLY A 58 8.42 -8.47 -4.86
N ARG A 59 7.92 -7.79 -3.82
CA ARG A 59 8.09 -8.14 -2.40
C ARG A 59 7.18 -9.29 -1.99
N TYR A 60 5.93 -9.28 -2.48
CA TYR A 60 4.92 -10.28 -2.16
C TYR A 60 4.66 -11.13 -3.40
N ARG A 61 4.68 -12.45 -3.27
CA ARG A 61 4.36 -13.35 -4.39
C ARG A 61 2.85 -13.46 -4.58
N ASN A 62 2.09 -13.26 -3.51
CA ASN A 62 0.64 -13.36 -3.47
C ASN A 62 0.08 -12.65 -2.21
N LEU A 63 -1.24 -12.67 -2.05
CA LEU A 63 -1.93 -12.04 -0.93
C LEU A 63 -1.63 -12.69 0.43
N LYS A 64 -1.32 -13.99 0.46
CA LYS A 64 -0.98 -14.70 1.70
C LYS A 64 0.33 -14.16 2.28
N ASP A 65 1.35 -13.95 1.46
CA ASP A 65 2.62 -13.36 1.92
C ASP A 65 2.39 -11.96 2.57
N LEU A 66 1.52 -11.14 1.98
CA LEU A 66 1.15 -9.83 2.53
C LEU A 66 0.39 -9.96 3.86
N ALA A 67 -0.53 -10.93 3.94
CA ALA A 67 -1.32 -11.18 5.14
C ALA A 67 -0.46 -11.70 6.30
N GLU A 68 0.51 -12.58 6.03
CA GLU A 68 1.48 -13.06 7.03
C GLU A 68 2.30 -11.90 7.59
N GLU A 69 2.83 -11.01 6.74
CA GLU A 69 3.57 -9.82 7.21
C GLU A 69 2.68 -8.91 8.09
N ASN A 70 1.44 -8.66 7.68
CA ASN A 70 0.50 -7.84 8.45
C ASN A 70 0.04 -8.49 9.76
N TYR A 71 0.12 -9.82 9.88
CA TYR A 71 -0.23 -10.52 11.10
C TYR A 71 0.90 -10.45 12.13
N GLU A 72 2.15 -10.57 11.68
CA GLU A 72 3.33 -10.46 12.57
C GLU A 72 3.57 -9.02 13.06
N ASP A 73 3.18 -8.01 12.26
CA ASP A 73 3.32 -6.60 12.61
C ASP A 73 2.19 -6.04 13.51
N ASN A 74 1.09 -6.77 13.72
CA ASN A 74 -0.07 -6.37 14.53
C ASN A 74 -0.15 -7.12 15.87
#